data_AF-A0A529KLD7-F1
#
_entry.id   AF-A0A529KLD7-F1
#
_cell.length_a   1.000
_cell.length_b   1.000
_cell.length_c   1.000
_cell.angle_alpha   90.00
_cell.angle_beta   90.00
_cell.angle_gamma   90.00
#
_symmetry.space_group_name_H-M   'P 1'
#
loop_
_entity.id
_entity.type
_entity.pdbx_description
1 polymer ?
#
loop_
_entity_poly.entity_id
_entity_poly.type
_entity_poly.pdbx_seq_one_letter_code
_entity_poly.pdbx_strand_id
1 'polypeptide(L)' 'MNNKWPHLDYLSWRETCSALHLYLQVAGKYRLAHTPWLNHSWNATFYVTPNGLASSPIPDGPGIEI' A
#
# COMPACT_ATOMS: atom_id res chain seq x y z
N MET A 1 -33.33 0.85 -7.43
CA MET A 1 -31.92 0.49 -7.72
C MET A 1 -31.49 -0.55 -6.71
N ASN A 2 -31.13 -1.75 -7.15
CA ASN A 2 -30.79 -2.85 -6.25
C ASN A 2 -29.34 -2.65 -5.77
N ASN A 3 -29.17 -2.00 -4.61
CA ASN A 3 -27.86 -1.67 -4.05
C ASN A 3 -27.23 -2.93 -3.39
N LYS A 4 -26.93 -3.95 -4.19
CA LYS A 4 -26.36 -5.23 -3.74
C LYS A 4 -24.85 -5.15 -3.62
N TRP A 5 -24.38 -4.29 -2.73
CA TRP A 5 -22.98 -4.38 -2.30
C TRP A 5 -22.77 -5.73 -1.61
N PRO A 6 -21.61 -6.38 -1.84
CA PRO A 6 -21.27 -7.59 -1.11
C PRO A 6 -21.23 -7.29 0.40
N HIS A 7 -21.70 -8.25 1.20
CA HIS A 7 -21.58 -8.17 2.64
C HIS A 7 -20.09 -8.14 3.03
N LEU A 8 -19.66 -7.09 3.71
CA LEU A 8 -18.31 -6.95 4.24
C LEU A 8 -18.31 -7.32 5.72
N ASP A 9 -17.97 -8.57 6.03
CA ASP A 9 -17.91 -9.06 7.41
C ASP A 9 -16.56 -8.72 8.06
N TYR A 10 -16.37 -7.47 8.49
CA TYR A 10 -15.11 -7.07 9.13
C TYR A 10 -14.72 -7.93 10.35
N LEU A 11 -15.69 -8.43 11.11
CA LEU A 11 -15.40 -9.16 12.35
C LEU A 11 -14.65 -10.46 12.08
N SER A 12 -15.01 -11.20 11.02
CA SER A 12 -14.38 -12.49 10.72
C SER A 12 -12.94 -12.41 10.22
N TRP A 13 -12.52 -11.29 9.62
CA TRP A 13 -11.15 -11.13 9.08
C TRP A 13 -10.34 -10.02 9.74
N ARG A 14 -10.80 -9.46 10.86
CA ARG A 14 -10.13 -8.37 11.59
C ARG A 14 -8.65 -8.64 11.84
N GLU A 15 -8.30 -9.82 12.32
CA GLU A 15 -6.91 -10.16 12.65
C GLU A 15 -6.03 -10.22 11.39
N THR A 16 -6.57 -10.74 10.28
CA THR A 16 -5.91 -10.70 8.97
C THR A 16 -5.74 -9.26 8.48
N CYS A 17 -6.74 -8.40 8.67
CA CYS A 17 -6.65 -6.97 8.36
C CYS A 17 -5.52 -6.29 9.12
N SER A 18 -5.44 -6.55 10.44
CA SER A 18 -4.38 -6.01 11.30
C SER A 18 -2.99 -6.45 10.84
N ALA A 19 -2.81 -7.73 10.54
CA ALA A 19 -1.53 -8.24 10.02
C ALA A 19 -1.19 -7.59 8.67
N LEU A 20 -2.13 -7.57 7.73
CA LEU A 20 -1.95 -6.95 6.41
C LEU A 20 -1.57 -5.47 6.56
N HIS A 21 -2.23 -4.73 7.44
CA HIS A 21 -1.92 -3.33 7.71
C HIS A 21 -0.47 -3.13 8.16
N LEU A 22 0.03 -3.98 9.07
CA LEU A 22 1.42 -3.91 9.53
C LEU A 22 2.42 -4.25 8.43
N TYR A 23 2.15 -5.26 7.60
CA TYR A 23 3.00 -5.56 6.44
C TYR A 23 3.05 -4.38 5.44
N LEU A 24 1.90 -3.76 5.16
CA LEU A 24 1.83 -2.60 4.27
C LEU A 24 2.55 -1.38 4.87
N GLN A 25 2.55 -1.21 6.20
CA GLN A 25 3.35 -0.16 6.83
C GLN A 25 4.85 -0.36 6.59
N VAL A 26 5.37 -1.59 6.71
CA VAL A 26 6.79 -1.87 6.45
C VAL A 26 7.15 -1.54 5.00
N ALA A 27 6.38 -2.06 4.04
CA ALA A 27 6.61 -1.80 2.61
C ALA A 27 6.43 -0.31 2.25
N GLY A 28 5.45 0.36 2.86
CA GLY A 28 5.19 1.78 2.64
C GLY A 28 6.31 2.68 3.16
N LYS A 29 6.88 2.35 4.33
CA LYS A 29 8.05 3.06 4.88
C LYS A 29 9.28 2.91 3.98
N TYR A 30 9.51 1.70 3.46
CA TYR A 30 10.61 1.47 2.52
C TYR A 30 10.45 2.33 1.26
N ARG A 31 9.26 2.32 0.62
CA ARG A 31 8.98 3.18 -0.54
C ARG A 31 9.17 4.67 -0.24
N LEU A 32 8.72 5.12 0.93
CA LEU A 32 8.84 6.50 1.36
C LEU A 32 10.30 6.94 1.50
N ALA A 33 11.15 6.08 2.05
CA ALA A 33 12.57 6.38 2.26
C ALA A 33 13.40 6.30 0.97
N HIS A 34 12.99 5.49 0.00
CA HIS A 34 13.76 5.15 -1.20
C HIS A 34 13.27 5.80 -2.51
N THR A 35 12.26 6.68 -2.44
CA THR A 35 11.73 7.42 -3.60
C THR A 35 11.91 8.93 -3.37
N PRO A 36 12.15 9.75 -4.42
CA PRO A 36 12.15 11.20 -4.27
C PRO A 36 10.90 11.70 -3.55
N TRP A 37 11.09 12.67 -2.65
CA TRP A 37 10.00 13.24 -1.89
C TRP A 37 9.02 13.97 -2.83
N LEU A 38 7.78 13.50 -2.87
CA LEU A 38 6.68 14.19 -3.53
C LEU A 38 5.73 14.77 -2.47
N ASN A 39 5.02 15.85 -2.83
CA ASN A 39 4.14 16.57 -1.93
C ASN A 39 3.29 15.62 -1.08
N HIS A 40 3.36 15.82 0.24
CA HIS A 40 2.62 15.05 1.25
C HIS A 40 2.77 13.52 1.10
N SER A 41 3.92 13.02 0.64
CA SER A 41 4.19 11.59 0.50
C SER A 41 3.19 10.85 -0.40
N TRP A 42 2.58 11.52 -1.38
CA TRP A 42 1.59 10.90 -2.27
C TRP A 42 2.13 9.68 -3.04
N ASN A 43 3.44 9.59 -3.18
CA ASN A 43 4.13 8.44 -3.74
C ASN A 43 4.08 7.18 -2.87
N ALA A 44 3.63 7.22 -1.61
CA ALA A 44 3.68 6.04 -0.71
C ALA A 44 2.50 5.06 -0.85
N THR A 45 1.50 5.36 -1.69
CA THR A 45 0.25 4.57 -1.83
C THR A 45 0.41 3.26 -2.62
N PHE A 46 -0.35 2.21 -2.29
CA PHE A 46 -0.36 0.96 -3.06
C PHE A 46 -1.46 0.94 -4.13
N TYR A 47 -1.18 0.29 -5.25
CA TYR A 47 -2.15 0.02 -6.31
C TYR A 47 -2.83 -1.33 -6.09
N VAL A 48 -4.13 -1.39 -6.35
CA VAL A 48 -4.89 -2.64 -6.37
C VAL A 48 -4.67 -3.34 -7.70
N THR A 49 -4.36 -4.62 -7.63
CA THR A 49 -4.19 -5.54 -8.76
C THR A 49 -5.09 -6.76 -8.56
N PRO A 50 -5.35 -7.58 -9.59
CA PRO A 50 -6.09 -8.83 -9.43
C PRO A 50 -5.49 -9.80 -8.40
N ASN A 51 -4.20 -9.64 -8.08
CA ASN A 51 -3.43 -10.52 -7.20
C ASN A 51 -3.14 -9.88 -5.82
N GLY A 52 -3.68 -8.68 -5.53
CA GLY A 52 -3.46 -7.98 -4.27
C GLY A 52 -2.96 -6.56 -4.44
N LEU A 53 -2.11 -6.10 -3.52
CA LEU A 53 -1.58 -4.74 -3.48
C LEU A 53 -0.12 -4.71 -3.97
N ALA A 54 0.19 -3.79 -4.88
CA ALA A 54 1.52 -3.61 -5.44
C ALA A 54 1.98 -2.15 -5.35
N SER A 55 3.29 -1.91 -5.33
CA SER A 55 3.87 -0.59 -5.57
C SER A 55 4.32 -0.47 -7.03
N SER A 56 4.65 0.75 -7.47
CA SER A 56 5.56 0.92 -8.61
C SER A 56 6.96 0.41 -8.23
N PRO A 57 7.90 0.26 -9.19
CA PRO A 57 9.30 0.08 -8.86
C PRO A 57 9.78 1.14 -7.86
N ILE A 58 10.58 0.70 -6.89
CA ILE A 58 11.19 1.53 -5.86
C ILE A 58 12.70 1.54 -6.15
N PRO A 59 13.32 2.70 -6.37
CA PRO A 59 14.77 2.77 -6.57
C PRO A 59 15.54 2.22 -5.37
N ASP A 60 16.51 1.33 -5.60
CA ASP A 60 17.34 0.77 -4.51
C ASP A 60 18.81 0.66 -4.96
N GLY A 61 19.51 1.80 -4.96
CA GLY A 61 20.91 1.96 -5.37
C GLY A 61 21.49 3.29 -4.88
N PRO A 62 22.78 3.60 -5.12
CA PRO A 62 23.34 4.92 -4.84
C PRO A 62 22.52 5.94 -5.64
N GLY A 63 21.71 6.74 -4.94
CA GLY A 63 20.58 7.44 -5.52
C GLY A 63 20.94 8.31 -6.72
N ILE A 64 19.95 8.57 -7.59
CA ILE A 64 20.00 9.71 -8.48
C ILE A 64 19.95 10.94 -7.55
N GLU A 65 21.11 11.54 -7.29
CA GLU A 65 21.19 12.92 -6.81
C GLU A 65 20.48 13.78 -7.86
N ILE A 66 19.38 14.41 -7.46
CA ILE A 66 18.84 15.59 -8.13
C ILE A 66 19.43 16.84 -7.50
#